data_AF-A0A8T5UVF5-F1
#
_entry.id   AF-A0A8T5UVF5-F1
#
_cell.length_a   1.000
_cell.length_b   1.000
_cell.length_c   1.000
_cell.angle_alpha   90.00
_cell.angle_beta   90.00
_cell.angle_gamma   90.00
#
_symmetry.space_group_name_H-M   'P 1'
#
loop_
_entity.id
_entity.type
_entity.pdbx_description
1 polymer ?
#
loop_
_entity_poly.entity_id
_entity_poly.type
_entity_poly.pdbx_seq_one_letter_code
_entity_poly.pdbx_strand_id
1 'polypeptide(L)'
;MFTKEDVEILAYQRYTSGEDYDKSVWYLAELVVKILKNVKNGGDIKPLETDNLVLLLNDNVNGDLIEPNKNEIKDIAEIIYYEHPEKSKLHFFIAEKQLLLSEISKVIKENRKN
;
A
#
# COMPACT_ATOMS: atom_id res chain seq x y z
N MET A 1 -9.10 -12.47 -0.67
CA MET A 1 -8.68 -11.96 -1.98
C MET A 1 -9.69 -10.93 -2.43
N PHE A 2 -9.26 -9.69 -2.59
CA PHE A 2 -10.08 -8.62 -3.16
C PHE A 2 -10.21 -8.78 -4.68
N THR A 3 -11.26 -8.19 -5.25
CA THR A 3 -11.53 -8.21 -6.69
C THR A 3 -11.09 -6.91 -7.36
N LYS A 4 -10.99 -6.91 -8.68
CA LYS A 4 -10.75 -5.69 -9.46
C LYS A 4 -11.83 -4.64 -9.25
N GLU A 5 -13.08 -5.08 -9.05
CA GLU A 5 -14.23 -4.20 -8.77
C GLU A 5 -14.07 -3.49 -7.42
N ASP A 6 -13.57 -4.18 -6.39
CA ASP A 6 -13.27 -3.55 -5.08
C ASP A 6 -12.24 -2.42 -5.21
N VAL A 7 -11.21 -2.63 -6.05
CA VAL A 7 -10.19 -1.61 -6.34
C VAL A 7 -10.82 -0.41 -7.06
N GLU A 8 -11.64 -0.66 -8.07
CA GLU A 8 -12.29 0.38 -8.87
C GLU A 8 -13.26 1.23 -8.03
N ILE A 9 -14.04 0.61 -7.13
CA ILE A 9 -14.95 1.31 -6.23
C ILE A 9 -14.18 2.26 -5.30
N LEU A 10 -13.11 1.77 -4.67
CA LEU A 10 -12.29 2.58 -3.76
C LEU A 10 -11.55 3.70 -4.50
N ALA A 11 -11.00 3.41 -5.68
CA ALA A 11 -10.32 4.40 -6.50
C ALA A 11 -11.28 5.52 -6.93
N TYR A 12 -12.52 5.16 -7.30
CA TYR A 12 -13.55 6.13 -7.65
C TYR A 12 -13.96 6.99 -6.45
N GLN A 13 -14.15 6.40 -5.26
CA GLN A 13 -14.44 7.16 -4.04
C GLN A 13 -13.35 8.20 -3.74
N ARG A 14 -12.07 7.84 -3.89
CA ARG A 14 -10.96 8.79 -3.74
C ARG A 14 -10.93 9.84 -4.82
N TYR A 15 -11.24 9.49 -6.07
CA TYR A 15 -11.36 10.46 -7.13
C TYR A 15 -12.39 11.55 -6.79
N THR A 16 -13.53 11.15 -6.24
CA THR A 16 -14.58 12.09 -5.82
C THR A 16 -14.24 12.92 -4.58
N SER A 17 -13.22 12.55 -3.80
CA SER A 17 -12.81 13.33 -2.61
C SER A 17 -12.06 14.61 -2.95
N GLY A 18 -11.51 14.71 -4.17
CA GLY A 18 -10.76 15.89 -4.61
C GLY A 18 -9.39 16.07 -3.95
N GLU A 19 -8.82 15.03 -3.32
CA GLU A 19 -7.51 15.08 -2.65
C GLU A 19 -6.40 15.70 -3.52
N ASP A 20 -5.50 16.47 -2.92
CA ASP A 20 -4.34 17.05 -3.63
C ASP A 20 -3.39 15.96 -4.13
N TYR A 21 -2.80 16.18 -5.31
CA TYR A 21 -1.85 15.24 -5.93
C TYR A 21 -0.72 14.85 -4.99
N ASP A 22 -0.06 15.84 -4.38
CA ASP A 22 1.06 15.62 -3.46
C ASP A 22 0.64 14.79 -2.25
N LYS A 23 -0.57 15.00 -1.73
CA LYS A 23 -1.10 14.17 -0.64
C LYS A 23 -1.32 12.74 -1.09
N SER A 24 -1.87 12.53 -2.29
CA SER A 24 -2.03 11.19 -2.87
C SER A 24 -0.69 10.48 -3.06
N VAL A 25 0.35 11.19 -3.53
CA VAL A 25 1.71 10.65 -3.66
C VAL A 25 2.26 10.22 -2.31
N TRP A 26 2.20 11.11 -1.31
CA TRP A 26 2.67 10.80 0.05
C TRP A 26 1.92 9.62 0.66
N TYR A 27 0.61 9.56 0.46
CA TYR A 27 -0.20 8.48 0.99
C TYR A 27 0.09 7.15 0.31
N LEU A 28 0.29 7.13 -1.01
CA LEU A 28 0.71 5.93 -1.73
C LEU A 28 2.07 5.43 -1.22
N ALA A 29 3.03 6.34 -1.06
CA ALA A 29 4.35 6.02 -0.52
C ALA A 29 4.27 5.41 0.88
N GLU A 30 3.44 5.99 1.76
CA GLU A 30 3.21 5.46 3.10
C GLU A 30 2.68 4.03 3.07
N LEU A 31 1.68 3.75 2.24
CA LEU A 31 1.12 2.41 2.09
C LEU A 31 2.17 1.40 1.59
N VAL A 32 2.96 1.78 0.59
CA VAL A 32 4.01 0.93 0.03
C VAL A 32 5.02 0.57 1.11
N VAL A 33 5.59 1.56 1.80
CA VAL A 33 6.58 1.30 2.86
C VAL A 33 5.99 0.43 3.96
N LYS A 34 4.74 0.68 4.35
CA LYS A 34 4.05 -0.11 5.36
C LYS A 34 3.91 -1.56 4.92
N ILE A 35 3.57 -1.82 3.66
CA ILE A 35 3.53 -3.19 3.13
C ILE A 35 4.94 -3.80 3.17
N LEU A 36 5.95 -3.11 2.62
CA LEU A 36 7.35 -3.59 2.56
C LEU A 36 7.88 -4.04 3.93
N LYS A 37 7.57 -3.31 4.99
CA LYS A 37 8.02 -3.64 6.35
C LYS A 37 7.35 -4.89 6.91
N ASN A 38 6.13 -5.20 6.48
CA ASN A 38 5.29 -6.25 7.08
C ASN A 38 5.30 -7.56 6.29
N VAL A 39 5.94 -7.61 5.11
CA VAL A 39 6.07 -8.82 4.29
C VAL A 39 7.53 -9.22 4.07
N LYS A 40 7.81 -10.52 3.97
CA LYS A 40 9.16 -11.09 3.90
C LYS A 40 9.84 -10.90 2.53
N ASN A 41 9.05 -10.92 1.46
CA ASN A 41 9.48 -10.66 0.07
C ASN A 41 9.04 -9.26 -0.40
N GLY A 42 9.02 -8.28 0.50
CA GLY A 42 8.56 -6.94 0.18
C GLY A 42 9.35 -6.28 -0.95
N GLY A 43 10.63 -6.59 -1.13
CA GLY A 43 11.51 -5.90 -2.08
C GLY A 43 11.02 -5.82 -3.54
N ASP A 44 10.09 -6.69 -3.96
CA ASP A 44 9.51 -6.69 -5.30
C ASP A 44 8.28 -5.77 -5.46
N ILE A 45 7.74 -5.25 -4.36
CA ILE A 45 6.52 -4.42 -4.33
C ILE A 45 6.87 -3.01 -4.79
N LYS A 46 6.48 -2.70 -6.03
CA LYS A 46 6.69 -1.37 -6.59
C LYS A 46 5.46 -0.48 -6.39
N PRO A 47 5.65 0.84 -6.21
CA PRO A 47 4.54 1.76 -5.99
C PRO A 47 3.51 1.79 -7.12
N LEU A 48 3.96 1.61 -8.36
CA LEU A 48 3.15 1.74 -9.57
C LEU A 48 2.96 0.41 -10.32
N GLU A 49 3.03 -0.71 -9.61
CA GLU A 49 2.77 -2.04 -10.19
C GLU A 49 1.71 -2.77 -9.38
N THR A 50 0.94 -3.64 -10.06
CA THR A 50 -0.04 -4.51 -9.41
C THR A 50 0.65 -5.77 -8.94
N ASP A 51 0.57 -6.06 -7.64
CA ASP A 51 1.28 -7.19 -7.03
C ASP A 51 0.34 -8.39 -6.82
N ASN A 52 0.71 -9.55 -7.38
CA ASN A 52 0.10 -10.85 -7.07
C ASN A 52 0.91 -11.55 -5.98
N LEU A 53 0.78 -11.14 -4.73
CA LEU A 53 1.58 -11.70 -3.63
C LEU A 53 0.99 -12.98 -3.04
N VAL A 54 1.81 -14.03 -3.01
CA VAL A 54 1.72 -15.07 -1.98
C VAL A 54 2.35 -14.47 -0.71
N LEU A 55 1.52 -13.93 0.17
CA LEU A 55 1.96 -13.14 1.32
C LEU A 55 2.59 -14.03 2.41
N LEU A 56 3.91 -13.91 2.59
CA LEU A 56 4.62 -14.35 3.80
C LEU A 56 4.89 -13.15 4.69
N LEU A 57 4.48 -13.21 5.95
CA LEU A 57 4.72 -12.15 6.93
C LEU A 57 6.21 -12.04 7.26
N ASN A 58 6.67 -10.83 7.55
CA ASN A 58 8.02 -10.60 8.09
C ASN A 58 8.11 -11.21 9.50
N ASP A 59 9.21 -11.91 9.80
CA ASP A 59 9.43 -12.59 11.08
C ASP A 59 9.43 -11.63 12.29
N ASN A 60 9.66 -10.33 12.06
CA ASN A 60 9.63 -9.31 13.10
C ASN A 60 8.21 -8.79 13.42
N VAL A 61 7.18 -9.26 12.71
CA VAL A 61 5.80 -8.85 12.90
C VAL A 61 5.18 -9.61 14.07
N ASN A 62 5.17 -8.97 15.24
CA ASN A 62 4.68 -9.56 16.49
C ASN A 62 3.23 -9.14 16.80
N GLY A 63 2.33 -9.45 15.88
CA GLY A 63 0.88 -9.30 16.11
C GLY A 63 0.30 -7.91 15.84
N ASP A 64 1.12 -6.93 15.45
CA ASP A 64 0.72 -5.60 14.99
C ASP A 64 1.55 -5.16 13.78
N LEU A 65 1.00 -4.24 12.97
CA LEU A 65 1.70 -3.69 11.81
C LEU A 65 2.88 -2.83 12.24
N ILE A 66 4.03 -3.04 11.59
CA ILE A 66 5.19 -2.15 11.73
C ILE A 66 4.90 -0.87 10.94
N GLU A 67 4.93 0.26 11.62
CA GLU A 67 4.68 1.57 11.01
C GLU A 67 5.91 2.09 10.25
N PRO A 68 5.70 2.79 9.11
CA PRO A 68 6.77 3.43 8.36
C PRO A 68 7.29 4.68 9.07
N ASN A 69 8.56 5.02 8.85
CA ASN A 69 9.11 6.31 9.30
C ASN A 69 9.10 7.35 8.17
N LYS A 70 9.17 8.64 8.53
CA LYS A 70 9.06 9.74 7.55
C LYS A 70 10.12 9.71 6.45
N ASN A 71 11.35 9.28 6.74
CA ASN A 71 12.42 9.24 5.76
C ASN A 71 12.16 8.14 4.72
N GLU A 72 11.76 6.95 5.17
CA GLU A 72 11.38 5.84 4.27
C GLU A 72 10.22 6.24 3.35
N ILE A 73 9.20 6.93 3.89
CA ILE A 73 8.07 7.42 3.10
C ILE A 73 8.56 8.44 2.07
N LYS A 74 9.43 9.35 2.49
CA LYS A 74 9.97 10.39 1.62
C LYS A 74 10.73 9.79 0.43
N ASP A 75 11.57 8.80 0.66
CA ASP A 75 12.36 8.15 -0.40
C ASP A 75 11.46 7.55 -1.49
N ILE A 76 10.37 6.86 -1.08
CA ILE A 76 9.40 6.32 -2.03
C ILE A 76 8.55 7.42 -2.69
N ALA A 77 8.16 8.45 -1.94
CA ALA A 77 7.40 9.57 -2.47
C ALA A 77 8.18 10.32 -3.56
N GLU A 78 9.49 10.49 -3.40
CA GLU A 78 10.35 11.12 -4.42
C GLU A 78 10.38 10.30 -5.72
N ILE A 79 10.42 8.96 -5.64
CA ILE A 79 10.34 8.08 -6.82
C ILE A 79 9.01 8.26 -7.55
N ILE A 80 7.89 8.18 -6.81
CA ILE A 80 6.55 8.36 -7.39
C ILE A 80 6.41 9.75 -8.02
N TYR A 81 6.92 10.78 -7.35
CA TYR A 81 6.85 12.15 -7.84
C TYR A 81 7.67 12.33 -9.12
N TYR A 82 8.86 11.73 -9.19
CA TYR A 82 9.72 11.75 -10.37
C TYR A 82 9.08 11.04 -11.57
N GLU A 83 8.42 9.90 -11.35
CA GLU A 83 7.69 9.18 -12.40
C GLU A 83 6.41 9.90 -12.84
N HIS A 84 5.91 10.81 -12.01
CA HIS A 84 4.78 11.71 -12.27
C HIS A 84 3.56 10.99 -12.90
N PRO A 85 3.03 9.93 -12.27
CA PRO A 85 1.87 9.21 -12.79
C PRO A 85 0.63 10.10 -12.82
N GLU A 86 -0.31 9.76 -13.69
CA GLU A 86 -1.63 10.40 -13.73
C GLU A 86 -2.38 10.19 -12.41
N LYS A 87 -3.13 11.21 -11.98
CA LYS A 87 -3.86 11.18 -10.70
C LYS A 87 -4.84 10.01 -10.57
N SER A 88 -5.50 9.64 -11.66
CA SER A 88 -6.38 8.46 -11.72
C SER A 88 -5.62 7.15 -11.43
N LYS A 89 -4.39 7.02 -11.95
CA LYS A 89 -3.51 5.87 -11.68
C LYS A 89 -3.05 5.85 -10.22
N LEU A 90 -2.71 7.01 -9.65
CA LEU A 90 -2.41 7.10 -8.21
C LEU A 90 -3.58 6.59 -7.37
N HIS A 91 -4.81 7.02 -7.64
CA HIS A 91 -5.97 6.56 -6.89
C HIS A 91 -6.19 5.05 -7.02
N PHE A 92 -5.95 4.49 -8.21
CA PHE A 92 -6.01 3.05 -8.44
C PHE A 92 -4.98 2.30 -7.59
N PHE A 93 -3.70 2.70 -7.65
CA PHE A 93 -2.65 2.07 -6.86
C PHE A 93 -2.87 2.22 -5.36
N ILE A 94 -3.33 3.39 -4.92
CA ILE A 94 -3.68 3.60 -3.51
C ILE A 94 -4.77 2.62 -3.07
N ALA A 95 -5.85 2.49 -3.83
CA ALA A 95 -6.94 1.56 -3.52
C ALA A 95 -6.43 0.12 -3.42
N GLU A 96 -5.61 -0.31 -4.38
CA GLU A 96 -5.00 -1.63 -4.39
C GLU A 96 -4.11 -1.86 -3.15
N LYS A 97 -3.19 -0.94 -2.85
CA LYS A 97 -2.29 -1.07 -1.69
C LYS A 97 -3.06 -1.03 -0.36
N GLN A 98 -4.15 -0.29 -0.27
CA GLN A 98 -5.02 -0.32 0.91
C GLN A 98 -5.66 -1.69 1.12
N LEU A 99 -6.17 -2.31 0.05
CA LEU A 99 -6.77 -3.64 0.13
C LEU A 99 -5.73 -4.68 0.52
N LEU A 100 -4.54 -4.61 -0.09
CA LEU A 100 -3.42 -5.50 0.24
C LEU A 100 -3.01 -5.36 1.72
N LEU A 101 -2.86 -4.14 2.22
CA LEU A 101 -2.53 -3.89 3.62
C LEU A 101 -3.62 -4.38 4.58
N SER A 102 -4.89 -4.29 4.17
CA SER A 102 -6.03 -4.83 4.93
C SER A 102 -5.95 -6.35 5.04
N GLU A 103 -5.58 -7.05 3.96
CA GLU A 103 -5.35 -8.50 3.99
C GLU A 103 -4.18 -8.87 4.89
N ILE A 104 -3.05 -8.16 4.81
CA ILE A 104 -1.91 -8.35 5.70
C ILE A 104 -2.33 -8.17 7.16
N SER A 105 -3.08 -7.09 7.47
CA SER A 105 -3.58 -6.84 8.82
C SER A 105 -4.48 -7.96 9.35
N LYS A 106 -5.33 -8.55 8.49
CA LYS A 106 -6.16 -9.71 8.86
C LYS A 106 -5.30 -10.93 9.19
N VAL A 107 -4.33 -11.27 8.33
CA VAL A 107 -3.43 -12.41 8.54
C VAL A 107 -2.63 -12.27 9.84
N ILE A 108 -2.13 -11.06 10.15
CA ILE A 108 -1.42 -10.79 11.42
C ILE A 108 -2.33 -11.04 12.63
N LYS A 109 -3.57 -10.53 12.58
CA LYS A 109 -4.55 -10.70 13.66
C LYS A 109 -4.97 -12.14 13.85
N GLU A 110 -5.07 -12.92 12.77
CA GLU A 110 -5.37 -14.35 12.82
C GLU A 110 -4.21 -15.13 13.44
N ASN A 111 -2.97 -14.83 13.08
CA ASN A 111 -1.78 -15.45 13.69
C ASN A 111 -1.65 -15.16 15.18
N ARG A 112 -2.11 -13.99 15.66
CA ARG A 112 -2.13 -13.66 17.10
C ARG A 112 -3.13 -14.50 17.92
N LYS A 113 -4.17 -15.05 17.29
CA LYS A 113 -5.21 -15.82 17.97
C LYS A 113 -4.88 -17.31 18.09
N ASN A 114 -3.88 -17.79 17.36
CA ASN A 114 -3.33 -19.13 17.49
C ASN A 114 -2.19 -19.16 18.51
#